data_AF-A0A097R7M9-F1
#
_entry.id   AF-A0A097R7M9-F1
#
_cell.length_a   1.000
_cell.length_b   1.000
_cell.length_c   1.000
_cell.angle_alpha   90.00
_cell.angle_beta   90.00
_cell.angle_gamma   90.00
#
_symmetry.space_group_name_H-M   'P 1'
#
loop_
_entity.id
_entity.type
_entity.pdbx_description
1 polymer ?
#
loop_
_entity_poly.entity_id
_entity_poly.type
_entity_poly.pdbx_seq_one_letter_code
_entity_poly.pdbx_strand_id
1 'polypeptide(L)' 'MMGWGKLAERGLVFRINYEILHPLGLAMAYDANTGLSSGAHVAPDGVWNFSDEVLSYAANRGWLK' A
#
# COMPACT_ATOMS: atom_id res chain seq x y z
N MET A 1 -7.43 15.28 15.47
CA MET A 1 -6.46 14.20 15.25
C MET A 1 -6.97 13.30 14.14
N MET A 2 -6.12 12.86 13.21
CA MET A 2 -6.49 11.94 12.13
C MET A 2 -5.95 10.55 12.46
N GLY A 3 -6.82 9.54 12.45
CA GLY A 3 -6.44 8.15 12.72
C GLY A 3 -5.88 7.43 11.49
N TRP A 4 -5.22 6.31 11.73
CA TRP A 4 -4.59 5.48 10.69
C TRP A 4 -5.58 5.00 9.61
N GLY A 5 -6.81 4.65 9.97
CA GLY A 5 -7.86 4.27 9.00
C GLY A 5 -8.16 5.39 7.98
N LYS A 6 -8.37 6.62 8.44
CA LYS A 6 -8.59 7.79 7.55
C LYS A 6 -7.36 8.12 6.69
N LEU A 7 -6.16 7.84 7.17
CA LEU A 7 -4.94 7.99 6.37
C LEU A 7 -4.86 6.90 5.30
N ALA A 8 -5.20 5.66 5.64
CA ALA A 8 -5.26 4.54 4.70
C ALA A 8 -6.29 4.78 3.59
N GLU A 9 -7.49 5.27 3.93
CA GLU A 9 -8.51 5.71 2.96
C GLU A 9 -8.02 6.81 2.01
N ARG A 10 -7.04 7.61 2.44
CA ARG A 10 -6.40 8.66 1.64
C ARG A 10 -5.16 8.15 0.88
N GLY A 11 -4.95 6.85 0.84
CA GLY A 11 -3.88 6.21 0.08
C GLY A 11 -2.58 6.00 0.83
N LEU A 12 -2.50 6.22 2.15
CA LEU A 12 -1.24 6.07 2.90
C LEU A 12 -0.61 4.68 2.72
N VAL A 13 -1.39 3.62 2.93
CA VAL A 13 -0.89 2.24 2.83
C VAL A 13 -0.47 1.92 1.40
N PHE A 14 -1.27 2.32 0.42
CA PHE A 14 -0.92 2.20 -0.99
C PHE A 14 0.43 2.85 -1.27
N ARG A 15 0.64 4.09 -0.83
CA ARG A 15 1.88 4.85 -1.10
C ARG A 15 3.08 4.29 -0.36
N ILE A 16 2.93 3.82 0.88
CA ILE A 16 4.00 3.12 1.60
C ILE A 16 4.43 1.87 0.83
N ASN A 17 3.46 1.06 0.40
CA ASN A 17 3.75 -0.13 -0.39
C ASN A 17 4.37 0.22 -1.74
N TYR A 18 3.76 1.12 -2.50
CA TYR A 18 4.19 1.48 -3.86
C TYR A 18 5.55 2.18 -3.90
N GLU A 19 5.75 3.20 -3.07
CA GLU A 19 6.91 4.11 -3.16
C GLU A 19 8.12 3.61 -2.37
N ILE A 20 7.90 2.82 -1.31
CA ILE A 20 8.97 2.44 -0.37
C ILE A 20 9.16 0.93 -0.35
N LEU A 21 8.13 0.15 -0.04
CA LEU A 21 8.32 -1.27 0.29
C LEU A 21 8.45 -2.16 -0.96
N HIS A 22 7.63 -1.94 -1.98
CA HIS A 22 7.65 -2.72 -3.22
C HIS A 22 9.01 -2.69 -3.93
N PRO A 23 9.69 -1.53 -4.07
CA PRO A 23 11.06 -1.46 -4.57
C PRO A 23 12.09 -2.24 -3.75
N LEU A 24 11.78 -2.54 -2.48
CA LEU A 24 12.62 -3.34 -1.58
C LEU A 24 12.20 -4.82 -1.54
N GLY A 25 11.24 -5.23 -2.36
CA GLY A 25 10.68 -6.58 -2.32
C GLY A 25 9.82 -6.85 -1.08
N LEU A 26 9.26 -5.81 -0.45
CA LEU A 26 8.43 -5.90 0.74
C LEU A 26 7.01 -5.41 0.45
N ALA A 27 6.00 -5.94 1.13
CA ALA A 27 4.63 -5.43 1.07
C ALA A 27 3.96 -5.52 2.44
N MET A 28 3.64 -4.37 3.04
CA MET A 28 2.90 -4.31 4.29
C MET A 28 1.50 -4.91 4.12
N ALA A 29 1.17 -5.85 4.99
CA ALA A 29 -0.19 -6.31 5.19
C ALA A 29 -0.90 -5.36 6.15
N TYR A 30 -2.01 -4.76 5.73
CA TYR A 30 -2.81 -3.87 6.55
C TYR A 30 -4.29 -4.18 6.37
N ASP A 31 -4.98 -4.45 7.47
CA ASP A 31 -6.43 -4.63 7.48
C ASP A 31 -7.11 -3.29 7.76
N ALA A 32 -7.82 -2.78 6.76
CA ALA A 32 -8.53 -1.50 6.87
C ALA A 32 -9.70 -1.52 7.86
N ASN A 33 -10.26 -2.69 8.16
CA ASN A 33 -11.39 -2.84 9.09
C ASN A 33 -10.95 -2.78 10.54
N THR A 34 -9.80 -3.39 10.85
CA THR A 34 -9.25 -3.45 12.22
C THR A 34 -8.16 -2.41 12.48
N GLY A 35 -7.57 -1.86 11.43
CA GLY A 35 -6.46 -0.90 11.50
C GLY A 35 -5.13 -1.53 11.90
N LEU A 36 -5.01 -2.86 11.84
CA LEU A 36 -3.83 -3.61 12.26
C LEU A 36 -2.99 -4.04 11.06
N SER A 37 -1.69 -4.13 11.28
CA SER A 37 -0.74 -4.76 10.38
C SER A 37 -0.15 -6.00 11.02
N SER A 38 -0.18 -7.12 10.31
CA SER A 38 0.47 -8.36 10.73
C SER A 38 1.96 -8.41 10.38
N GLY A 39 2.50 -7.36 9.75
CA GLY A 39 3.87 -7.28 9.26
C GLY A 39 3.94 -7.04 7.75
N ALA A 40 5.04 -7.49 7.14
CA ALA A 40 5.27 -7.38 5.70
C ALA A 40 5.51 -8.75 5.06
N HIS A 41 4.99 -8.92 3.85
CA HIS A 41 5.32 -10.02 2.96
C HIS A 41 6.64 -9.73 2.24
N VAL A 42 7.39 -10.79 1.94
CA VAL A 42 8.67 -10.73 1.22
C VAL A 42 8.48 -11.34 -0.16
N ALA A 43 8.88 -10.62 -1.20
CA ALA A 43 8.84 -11.07 -2.58
C ALA A 43 9.92 -12.15 -2.82
N PRO A 44 9.57 -13.31 -3.39
CA PRO A 44 10.56 -14.35 -3.71
C PRO A 44 11.59 -13.91 -4.77
N ASP A 45 11.20 -13.01 -5.67
CA ASP A 45 12.00 -12.45 -6.76
C ASP A 45 12.58 -11.06 -6.43
N GLY A 46 12.34 -10.59 -5.20
CA GLY A 46 12.89 -9.34 -4.69
C GLY A 46 12.14 -8.07 -5.09
N VAL A 47 10.99 -8.15 -5.79
CA VAL A 47 10.20 -6.97 -6.17
C VAL A 47 8.70 -7.26 -6.07
N TRP A 48 7.94 -6.30 -5.55
CA TRP A 48 6.48 -6.31 -5.71
C TRP A 48 6.03 -5.26 -6.72
N ASN A 49 4.96 -5.52 -7.45
CA ASN A 49 4.28 -4.54 -8.27
C ASN A 49 2.77 -4.64 -8.05
N PHE A 50 2.10 -3.49 -8.04
CA PHE A 50 0.65 -3.49 -8.14
C PHE A 50 0.23 -3.86 -9.57
N SER A 51 -0.91 -4.52 -9.70
CA SER A 51 -1.51 -4.76 -11.02
C SER A 51 -1.96 -3.45 -11.66
N ASP A 52 -2.10 -3.46 -12.99
CA ASP A 52 -2.60 -2.30 -13.75
C ASP A 52 -3.97 -1.81 -13.27
N GLU A 53 -4.82 -2.73 -12.79
CA GLU A 53 -6.12 -2.39 -12.20
C GLU A 53 -5.95 -1.55 -10.93
N VAL A 54 -5.06 -1.96 -10.03
CA VAL A 54 -4.80 -1.23 -8.78
C VAL A 54 -4.13 0.12 -9.07
N LEU A 55 -3.22 0.18 -10.04
CA LEU A 55 -2.62 1.44 -10.48
C LEU A 55 -3.66 2.39 -11.08
N SER A 56 -4.56 1.89 -11.93
CA SER A 56 -5.64 2.68 -12.50
C SER A 56 -6.59 3.20 -11.42
N TYR A 57 -6.93 2.37 -10.44
CA TYR A 57 -7.72 2.76 -9.27
C TYR A 57 -7.01 3.85 -8.45
N ALA A 58 -5.71 3.69 -8.18
CA ALA A 58 -4.91 4.65 -7.44
C ALA A 58 -4.78 6.00 -8.17
N ALA A 59 -4.62 5.98 -9.50
CA ALA A 59 -4.61 7.19 -10.34
C ALA A 59 -5.93 7.95 -10.24
N ASN A 60 -7.07 7.25 -10.38
CA ASN A 60 -8.40 7.85 -10.27
C ASN A 60 -8.69 8.45 -8.88
N ARG A 61 -7.98 7.97 -7.85
CA ARG A 61 -8.06 8.49 -6.47
C ARG A 61 -7.02 9.58 -6.17
N GLY A 62 -6.13 9.91 -7.11
CA GLY A 62 -5.04 10.89 -6.93
C GLY A 62 -3.94 10.41 -5.97
N TRP A 63 -3.77 9.10 -5.82
CA TRP A 63 -2.73 8.52 -4.96
C TRP A 63 -1.40 8.37 -5.67
N LEU A 64 -1.44 8.25 -7.00
CA LEU A 64 -0.27 8.36 -7.87
C LEU A 64 -0.05 9.84 -8.20
N LYS A 65 1.19 10.32 -8.00
CA LYS A 65 1.63 11.68 -8.32
C LYS A 65 2.55 11.68 -9.53
#